data_AF-A0A847W6L4-F1
#
_entry.id   AF-A0A847W6L4-F1
#
_cell.length_a   1.000
_cell.length_b   1.000
_cell.length_c   1.000
_cell.angle_alpha   90.00
_cell.angle_beta   90.00
_cell.angle_gamma   90.00
#
_symmetry.space_group_name_H-M   'P 1'
#
loop_
_entity.id
_entity.type
_entity.pdbx_description
1 polymer ?
#
loop_
_entity_poly.entity_id
_entity_poly.type
_entity_poly.pdbx_seq_one_letter_code
_entity_poly.pdbx_strand_id
1 'polypeptide(L)'
;MDKLTFIESLIYSLAQIVLGLFLHPYQSMQNLVRDKVFIPLMFLPTLLAGIFYFLFAWWLLALFYDSSLFFRLVYRSFFFFFLFWQILLIYLFWRFRRAFRN
;
A
#
# COMPACT_ATOMS: atom_id res chain seq x y z
N MET A 1 -12.83 -27.12 2.61
CA MET A 1 -12.68 -25.81 3.28
C MET A 1 -13.84 -24.96 2.85
N ASP A 2 -14.72 -24.63 3.78
CA ASP A 2 -15.88 -23.80 3.50
C ASP A 2 -15.43 -22.37 3.17
N LYS A 3 -16.07 -21.74 2.18
CA LYS A 3 -15.69 -20.39 1.72
C LYS A 3 -15.68 -19.37 2.86
N LEU A 4 -16.56 -19.55 3.85
CA LEU A 4 -16.66 -18.72 5.06
C LEU A 4 -15.38 -18.78 5.92
N THR A 5 -14.88 -19.98 6.22
CA THR A 5 -13.68 -20.14 7.07
C THR A 5 -12.42 -19.59 6.39
N PHE A 6 -12.34 -19.68 5.07
CA PHE A 6 -11.27 -19.04 4.30
C PHE A 6 -11.31 -17.51 4.43
N ILE A 7 -12.48 -16.88 4.26
CA ILE A 7 -12.61 -15.41 4.38
C ILE A 7 -12.26 -14.93 5.79
N GLU A 8 -12.75 -15.62 6.83
CA GLU A 8 -12.46 -15.28 8.23
C GLU A 8 -10.97 -15.34 8.53
N SER A 9 -10.28 -16.40 8.12
CA SER A 9 -8.84 -16.54 8.31
C SER A 9 -8.04 -15.45 7.58
N LEU A 10 -8.50 -15.03 6.40
CA LEU A 10 -7.87 -13.97 5.61
C LEU A 10 -8.04 -12.61 6.29
N ILE A 11 -9.24 -12.31 6.78
CA ILE A 11 -9.54 -11.09 7.55
C ILE A 11 -8.70 -11.06 8.83
N TYR A 12 -8.65 -12.17 9.58
CA TYR A 12 -7.86 -12.28 10.79
C TYR A 12 -6.37 -12.02 10.52
N SER A 13 -5.83 -12.63 9.47
CA SER A 13 -4.42 -12.44 9.07
C SER A 13 -4.13 -10.99 8.68
N LEU A 14 -5.03 -10.35 7.93
CA LEU A 14 -4.91 -8.93 7.58
C LEU A 14 -4.95 -8.04 8.82
N ALA A 15 -5.89 -8.27 9.73
CA ALA A 15 -5.98 -7.52 10.98
C ALA A 15 -4.71 -7.66 11.83
N GLN A 16 -4.14 -8.87 11.91
CA GLN A 16 -2.89 -9.12 12.62
C GLN A 16 -1.70 -8.39 11.97
N ILE A 17 -1.62 -8.36 10.64
CA ILE A 17 -0.58 -7.61 9.91
C ILE A 17 -0.72 -6.11 10.17
N VAL A 18 -1.93 -5.57 10.10
CA VAL A 18 -2.20 -4.14 10.36
C VAL A 18 -1.82 -3.78 11.78
N LEU A 19 -2.22 -4.60 12.76
CA LEU A 19 -1.93 -4.36 14.17
C LEU A 19 -0.43 -4.49 14.47
N GLY A 20 0.25 -5.45 13.86
CA GLY A 20 1.71 -5.59 13.94
C GLY A 20 2.43 -4.36 13.36
N LEU A 21 2.03 -3.89 12.18
CA LEU A 21 2.58 -2.68 11.58
C LEU A 21 2.34 -1.43 12.42
N PHE A 22 1.22 -1.37 13.15
CA PHE A 22 0.91 -0.25 14.04
C PHE A 22 1.74 -0.25 15.32
N LEU A 23 1.86 -1.40 15.99
CA LEU A 23 2.57 -1.51 17.27
C LEU A 23 4.09 -1.61 17.10
N HIS A 24 4.55 -2.42 16.15
CA HIS A 24 5.97 -2.74 15.93
C HIS A 24 6.32 -2.71 14.44
N PRO A 25 6.26 -1.54 13.80
CA PRO A 25 6.40 -1.40 12.34
C PRO A 25 7.68 -2.04 11.80
N TYR A 26 8.80 -1.86 12.50
CA TYR A 26 10.09 -2.38 12.06
C TYR A 26 10.16 -3.91 12.09
N GLN A 27 9.76 -4.52 13.21
CA GLN A 27 9.78 -5.98 13.38
C GLN A 27 8.76 -6.67 12.47
N SER A 28 7.56 -6.10 12.34
CA SER A 28 6.53 -6.62 11.44
C SER A 28 6.96 -6.54 9.98
N MET A 29 7.57 -5.43 9.54
CA MET A 29 8.13 -5.34 8.19
C MET A 29 9.23 -6.38 7.94
N GLN A 30 10.13 -6.59 8.92
CA GLN A 30 11.15 -7.62 8.83
C GLN A 30 10.56 -9.02 8.64
N ASN A 31 9.56 -9.38 9.45
CA ASN A 31 8.87 -10.68 9.35
C ASN A 31 8.17 -10.83 8.00
N LEU A 32 7.46 -9.80 7.53
CA LEU A 32 6.79 -9.82 6.23
C LEU A 32 7.77 -10.03 5.07
N VAL A 33 8.96 -9.42 5.14
CA VAL A 33 10.00 -9.62 4.11
C VAL A 33 10.57 -11.03 4.18
N ARG A 34 10.83 -11.56 5.39
CA ARG A 34 11.31 -12.92 5.61
C ARG A 34 10.35 -13.97 5.05
N ASP A 35 9.05 -13.78 5.29
CA ASP A 35 7.99 -14.70 4.86
C ASP A 35 7.55 -14.49 3.41
N LYS A 36 8.22 -13.60 2.66
CA LYS A 36 7.91 -13.24 1.26
C LYS A 36 6.51 -12.65 1.03
N VAL A 37 5.77 -12.37 2.09
CA VAL A 37 4.43 -11.73 2.06
C VAL A 37 4.54 -10.23 1.76
N PHE A 38 5.71 -9.62 2.00
CA PHE A 38 5.91 -8.20 1.73
C PHE A 38 5.80 -7.83 0.25
N ILE A 39 6.15 -8.74 -0.67
CA ILE A 39 6.14 -8.46 -2.11
C ILE A 39 4.73 -8.06 -2.60
N PRO A 40 3.68 -8.88 -2.41
CA PRO A 40 2.34 -8.47 -2.82
C PRO A 40 1.83 -7.25 -2.05
N LEU A 41 2.15 -7.12 -0.76
CA LEU A 41 1.74 -5.97 0.06
C LEU A 41 2.39 -4.65 -0.40
N MET A 42 3.61 -4.69 -0.92
CA MET A 42 4.32 -3.52 -1.43
C MET A 42 3.58 -2.86 -2.61
N PHE A 43 2.87 -3.64 -3.42
CA PHE A 43 2.13 -3.13 -4.57
C PHE A 43 0.70 -2.70 -4.22
N LEU A 44 0.21 -3.03 -3.01
CA LEU A 44 -1.15 -2.70 -2.59
C LEU A 44 -1.47 -1.19 -2.70
N PRO A 45 -0.60 -0.25 -2.28
CA PRO A 45 -0.87 1.17 -2.45
C PRO A 45 -1.02 1.55 -3.93
N THR A 46 -0.10 1.08 -4.78
CA THR A 46 -0.14 1.37 -6.22
C THR A 46 -1.40 0.80 -6.88
N LEU A 47 -1.83 -0.41 -6.48
CA LEU A 47 -3.05 -1.03 -6.96
C LEU A 47 -4.30 -0.23 -6.53
N LEU A 48 -4.38 0.19 -5.28
CA LEU A 48 -5.48 1.01 -4.78
C LEU A 48 -5.54 2.38 -5.48
N ALA A 49 -4.38 3.02 -5.70
CA ALA A 49 -4.30 4.26 -6.46
C ALA A 49 -4.77 4.08 -7.91
N GLY A 50 -4.39 2.96 -8.55
CA GLY A 50 -4.85 2.59 -9.88
C GLY A 50 -6.37 2.40 -9.92
N ILE A 51 -6.94 1.63 -8.99
CA ILE A 51 -8.39 1.42 -8.87
C ILE A 51 -9.12 2.74 -8.68
N PHE A 52 -8.64 3.60 -7.77
CA PHE A 52 -9.19 4.92 -7.56
C PHE A 52 -9.13 5.77 -8.83
N TYR A 53 -8.02 5.70 -9.56
CA TYR A 53 -7.86 6.43 -10.82
C TYR A 53 -8.88 5.99 -11.87
N PHE A 54 -9.04 4.68 -12.07
CA PHE A 54 -9.98 4.14 -13.04
C PHE A 54 -11.44 4.36 -12.68
N LEU A 55 -11.80 4.23 -11.40
CA LEU A 55 -13.19 4.33 -10.95
C LEU A 55 -13.67 5.78 -10.81
N PHE A 56 -12.81 6.68 -10.32
CA PHE A 56 -13.23 7.99 -9.85
C PHE A 56 -12.45 9.14 -10.49
N ALA A 57 -11.13 8.98 -10.72
CA ALA A 57 -10.32 10.10 -11.13
C ALA A 57 -10.70 10.64 -12.51
N TRP A 58 -11.13 9.81 -13.46
CA TRP A 58 -11.54 10.33 -14.79
C TRP A 58 -12.66 11.37 -14.69
N TRP A 59 -13.73 11.04 -13.96
CA TRP A 59 -14.88 11.94 -13.77
C TRP A 59 -14.52 13.18 -12.94
N LEU A 60 -13.76 12.98 -11.86
CA LEU A 60 -13.29 14.08 -11.01
C LEU A 60 -12.33 15.03 -11.73
N LEU A 61 -11.41 14.49 -12.54
CA LEU A 61 -10.48 15.29 -13.33
C LEU A 61 -11.22 16.14 -14.36
N ALA A 62 -12.19 15.56 -15.06
CA ALA A 62 -12.98 16.29 -16.06
C ALA A 62 -13.77 17.46 -15.46
N LEU A 63 -14.29 17.32 -14.24
CA LEU A 63 -15.11 18.34 -13.59
C LEU A 63 -14.30 19.40 -12.82
N PHE A 64 -13.27 18.97 -12.11
CA PHE A 64 -12.65 19.79 -11.06
C PHE A 64 -11.21 20.20 -11.33
N TYR A 65 -10.51 19.57 -12.28
CA TYR A 65 -9.08 19.81 -12.45
C TYR A 65 -8.78 21.26 -12.88
N ASP A 66 -9.51 21.79 -13.85
CA ASP A 66 -9.29 23.16 -14.33
C ASP A 66 -10.06 24.21 -13.52
N SER A 67 -11.18 23.83 -12.90
CA SER A 67 -12.05 24.74 -12.15
C SER A 67 -11.56 25.02 -10.72
N SER A 68 -10.72 24.15 -10.13
CA SER A 68 -10.25 24.30 -8.76
C SER A 68 -8.73 24.11 -8.63
N LEU A 69 -8.03 25.21 -8.29
CA LEU A 69 -6.59 25.17 -7.97
C LEU A 69 -6.32 24.28 -6.75
N PHE A 70 -7.21 24.31 -5.74
CA PHE A 70 -7.11 23.45 -4.56
C PHE A 70 -7.15 21.97 -4.95
N PHE A 71 -8.11 21.58 -5.80
CA PHE A 71 -8.20 20.20 -6.28
C PHE A 71 -6.93 19.77 -7.04
N ARG A 72 -6.41 20.65 -7.91
CA ARG A 72 -5.15 20.42 -8.65
C ARG A 72 -3.97 20.16 -7.73
N LEU A 73 -3.83 20.96 -6.66
CA LEU A 73 -2.76 20.79 -5.68
C LEU A 73 -2.91 19.49 -4.90
N VAL A 74 -4.11 19.19 -4.39
CA VAL A 74 -4.37 17.95 -3.65
C VAL A 74 -4.06 16.72 -4.51
N TYR A 75 -4.52 16.72 -5.77
CA TYR A 75 -4.30 15.62 -6.70
C TYR A 75 -2.80 15.39 -7.00
N ARG A 76 -2.05 16.48 -7.26
CA ARG A 76 -0.59 16.38 -7.49
C ARG A 76 0.17 15.92 -6.26
N SER A 77 -0.17 16.46 -5.08
CA SER A 77 0.43 16.06 -3.80
C SER A 77 0.15 14.59 -3.49
N PHE A 78 -1.07 14.11 -3.78
CA PHE A 78 -1.42 12.70 -3.65
C PHE A 78 -0.52 11.81 -4.51
N PHE A 79 -0.35 12.12 -5.80
CA PHE A 79 0.55 11.38 -6.68
C PHE A 79 2.01 11.40 -6.19
N PHE A 80 2.50 12.55 -5.74
CA PHE A 80 3.84 12.68 -5.19
C PHE A 80 4.03 11.82 -3.94
N PHE A 81 3.04 11.83 -3.04
CA PHE A 81 3.03 10.98 -1.85
C PHE A 81 3.09 9.49 -2.20
N PHE A 82 2.32 9.04 -3.20
CA PHE A 82 2.36 7.64 -3.65
C PHE A 82 3.72 7.24 -4.21
N LEU A 83 4.34 8.10 -5.02
CA LEU A 83 5.69 7.84 -5.54
C LEU A 83 6.71 7.76 -4.41
N PHE A 84 6.69 8.72 -3.49
CA PHE A 84 7.57 8.73 -2.32
C PHE A 84 7.37 7.46 -1.47
N TRP A 85 6.13 7.07 -1.23
CA TRP A 85 5.78 5.86 -0.50
C TRP A 85 6.32 4.61 -1.20
N GLN A 86 6.19 4.51 -2.52
CA GLN A 86 6.70 3.37 -3.26
C GLN A 86 8.23 3.27 -3.19
N ILE A 87 8.95 4.39 -3.28
CA ILE A 87 10.40 4.45 -3.10
C ILE A 87 10.79 3.96 -1.70
N LEU A 88 10.09 4.40 -0.66
CA LEU A 88 10.33 3.97 0.72
C LEU A 88 10.14 2.45 0.88
N LEU A 89 9.06 1.89 0.35
CA LEU A 89 8.81 0.45 0.43
C LEU A 89 9.88 -0.36 -0.29
N ILE A 90 10.30 0.07 -1.49
CA ILE A 90 11.38 -0.57 -2.25
C ILE A 90 12.70 -0.53 -1.47
N TYR A 91 13.03 0.62 -0.87
CA TYR A 91 14.21 0.78 -0.04
C TYR A 91 14.19 -0.19 1.17
N LEU A 92 13.07 -0.25 1.89
CA LEU A 92 12.92 -1.14 3.05
C LEU A 92 13.03 -2.62 2.67
N PHE A 93 12.40 -3.02 1.55
CA PHE A 93 12.54 -4.38 1.03
C PHE A 93 13.99 -4.73 0.74
N TRP A 94 14.70 -3.87 0.00
CA TRP A 94 16.09 -4.12 -0.35
C TRP A 94 16.98 -4.21 0.89
N ARG A 95 16.78 -3.29 1.84
CA ARG A 95 17.51 -3.27 3.12
C ARG A 95 17.33 -4.56 3.90
N PHE A 96 16.07 -5.01 4.11
CA PHE A 96 15.80 -6.22 4.88
C PHE A 96 16.20 -7.48 4.14
N ARG A 97 15.98 -7.55 2.83
CA ARG A 97 16.43 -8.68 2.01
C ARG A 97 17.95 -8.86 2.08
N ARG A 98 18.72 -7.77 2.12
CA ARG A 98 20.17 -7.82 2.32
C ARG A 98 20.53 -8.30 3.72
N ALA A 99 19.82 -7.82 4.75
CA ALA A 99 20.07 -8.23 6.14
C ALA A 99 19.84 -9.74 6.39
N PHE A 100 18.89 -10.37 5.70
CA PHE A 100 18.60 -11.80 5.82
C PHE A 100 19.42 -12.71 4.88
N ARG A 101 20.26 -12.13 4.01
CA ARG A 101 21.13 -12.88 3.10
C ARG A 101 22.50 -13.18 3.72
N ASN A 102 22.87 -12.45 4.77
CA ASN A 102 24.02 -12.72 5.63
C ASN A 102 23.61 -13.59 6.82
#